data_AF-A0A550I3G1-F1
#
_entry.id   AF-A0A550I3G1-F1
#
_cell.length_a   1.000
_cell.length_b   1.000
_cell.length_c   1.000
_cell.angle_alpha   90.00
_cell.angle_beta   90.00
_cell.angle_gamma   90.00
#
_symmetry.space_group_name_H-M   'P 1'
#
loop_
_entity.id
_entity.type
_entity.pdbx_description
1 polymer ?
#
loop_
_entity_poly.entity_id
_entity_poly.type
_entity_poly.pdbx_seq_one_letter_code
_entity_poly.pdbx_strand_id
1 'polypeptide(L)'
;MEESHKKNQKAVTGELSDEEYKTLRNSIEKNLKTRIPEKMSILINYENSSPECYFYKGDAFVSKIIDNKIRISKRVSEKYKAIDFFLYPENTNYDRLFQNKEKYIQENGYFKDSIFKDNFKCSAFLILKPNGKFMRYYGSDYYTEVGKFLAEK
;
A
#
# COMPACT_ATOMS: atom_id res chain seq x y z
N MET A 1 36.07 -6.03 9.11
CA MET A 1 34.97 -7.00 8.96
C MET A 1 33.72 -6.29 9.43
N GLU A 2 33.16 -5.43 8.57
CA GLU A 2 31.96 -4.63 8.85
C GLU A 2 30.76 -5.32 8.22
N GLU A 3 30.07 -6.16 8.99
CA GLU A 3 28.83 -6.77 8.55
C GLU A 3 27.70 -6.52 9.56
N SER A 4 26.54 -6.16 9.02
CA SER A 4 25.21 -6.12 9.65
C SER A 4 24.69 -4.81 10.27
N HIS A 5 24.80 -3.69 9.55
CA HIS A 5 23.87 -2.56 9.75
C HIS A 5 23.09 -2.17 8.47
N LYS A 6 22.56 -3.16 7.73
CA LYS A 6 21.45 -2.87 6.78
C LYS A 6 20.17 -2.65 7.60
N LYS A 7 19.98 -1.39 8.01
CA LYS A 7 18.81 -0.85 8.71
C LYS A 7 17.49 -1.48 8.21
N ASN A 8 16.81 -2.17 9.12
CA ASN A 8 15.38 -2.51 9.07
C ASN A 8 14.49 -1.25 9.01
N GLN A 9 14.64 -0.39 8.00
CA GLN A 9 13.73 0.74 7.81
C GLN A 9 12.40 0.22 7.26
N LYS A 10 11.50 -0.12 8.19
CA LYS A 10 10.11 -0.51 7.88
C LYS A 10 9.35 0.61 7.18
N ALA A 11 9.75 1.86 7.39
CA ALA A 11 9.12 3.05 6.81
C ALA A 11 10.19 3.93 6.14
N VAL A 12 9.82 4.49 4.98
CA VAL A 12 10.54 5.54 4.27
C VAL A 12 9.58 6.70 4.09
N THR A 13 9.92 7.85 4.67
CA THR A 13 9.16 9.09 4.51
C THR A 13 9.96 10.08 3.68
N GLY A 14 9.26 11.03 3.06
CA GLY A 14 9.87 12.10 2.29
C GLY A 14 8.84 13.11 1.82
N GLU A 15 9.32 14.07 1.04
CA GLU A 15 8.51 15.11 0.42
C GLU A 15 8.95 15.24 -1.03
N LEU A 16 7.98 15.23 -1.93
CA LEU A 16 8.20 15.39 -3.36
C LEU A 16 8.10 16.87 -3.71
N SER A 17 8.90 17.32 -4.68
CA SER A 17 8.64 18.58 -5.37
C SER A 17 7.28 18.54 -6.09
N ASP A 18 6.74 19.71 -6.43
CA ASP A 18 5.47 19.81 -7.15
C ASP A 18 5.45 19.01 -8.47
N GLU A 19 6.58 18.97 -9.18
CA GLU A 19 6.72 18.24 -10.44
C GLU A 19 6.76 16.72 -10.22
N GLU A 20 7.53 16.26 -9.24
CA GLU A 20 7.59 14.85 -8.85
C GLU A 20 6.23 14.36 -8.34
N TYR A 21 5.55 15.16 -7.52
CA TYR A 21 4.21 14.88 -7.02
C TYR A 21 3.21 14.71 -8.16
N LYS A 22 3.15 15.66 -9.10
CA LYS A 22 2.26 15.57 -10.27
C LYS A 22 2.58 14.35 -11.12
N THR A 23 3.86 14.07 -11.35
CA THR A 23 4.31 12.92 -12.14
C THR A 23 3.89 11.59 -11.50
N LEU A 24 4.13 11.44 -10.19
CA LEU A 24 3.75 10.24 -9.45
C LEU A 24 2.22 10.08 -9.42
N ARG A 25 1.49 11.16 -9.10
CA ARG A 25 0.02 11.16 -9.07
C ARG A 25 -0.58 10.75 -10.41
N ASN A 26 -0.13 11.36 -11.51
CA ASN A 26 -0.59 11.01 -12.86
C ASN A 26 -0.29 9.56 -13.21
N SER A 27 0.88 9.06 -12.79
CA SER A 27 1.24 7.65 -13.00
C SER A 27 0.34 6.70 -12.22
N ILE A 28 0.00 7.04 -10.97
CA ILE A 28 -0.96 6.28 -10.15
C ILE A 28 -2.34 6.28 -10.82
N GLU A 29 -2.88 7.45 -11.18
CA GLU A 29 -4.18 7.59 -11.84
C GLU A 29 -4.27 6.79 -13.15
N LYS A 30 -3.22 6.87 -13.98
CA LYS A 30 -3.12 6.13 -15.24
C LYS A 30 -3.16 4.61 -15.01
N ASN A 31 -2.37 4.10 -14.06
CA ASN A 31 -2.29 2.66 -13.79
C ASN A 31 -3.54 2.12 -13.09
N LEU A 32 -4.21 2.95 -12.27
CA LEU A 32 -5.49 2.61 -11.65
C LEU A 32 -6.70 2.86 -12.57
N LYS A 33 -6.49 3.48 -13.73
CA LYS A 33 -7.55 3.91 -14.67
C LYS A 33 -8.64 4.72 -13.97
N THR A 34 -8.26 5.60 -13.04
CA THR A 34 -9.19 6.39 -12.24
C THR A 34 -8.62 7.79 -12.01
N ARG A 35 -9.52 8.76 -11.78
CA ARG A 35 -9.14 10.12 -11.41
C ARG A 35 -9.33 10.31 -9.91
N ILE A 36 -8.29 10.79 -9.25
CA ILE A 36 -8.23 11.00 -7.81
C ILE A 36 -8.52 12.49 -7.55
N PRO A 37 -9.42 12.85 -6.62
CA PRO A 37 -9.66 14.25 -6.29
C PRO A 37 -8.41 14.95 -5.72
N GLU A 38 -8.07 16.14 -6.22
CA GLU A 38 -6.82 16.87 -5.91
C GLU A 38 -6.54 17.05 -4.41
N LYS A 39 -7.59 17.24 -3.60
CA LYS A 39 -7.49 17.50 -2.16
C LYS A 39 -7.48 16.25 -1.30
N MET A 40 -7.48 15.06 -1.90
CA MET A 40 -7.46 13.79 -1.17
C MET A 40 -6.06 13.19 -1.16
N SER A 41 -5.68 12.66 0.00
CA SER A 41 -4.51 11.81 0.12
C SER A 41 -4.78 10.49 -0.61
N ILE A 42 -3.74 9.91 -1.23
CA ILE A 42 -3.81 8.59 -1.85
C ILE A 42 -3.24 7.59 -0.86
N LEU A 43 -3.99 6.53 -0.59
CA LEU A 43 -3.54 5.41 0.21
C LEU A 43 -3.56 4.13 -0.64
N ILE A 44 -2.40 3.56 -0.90
CA ILE A 44 -2.27 2.31 -1.63
C ILE A 44 -1.92 1.22 -0.64
N ASN A 45 -2.77 0.21 -0.53
CA ASN A 45 -2.52 -1.03 0.19
C ASN A 45 -2.06 -2.07 -0.83
N TYR A 46 -0.84 -2.56 -0.71
CA TYR A 46 -0.24 -3.49 -1.67
C TYR A 46 0.05 -4.84 -1.02
N GLU A 47 -0.34 -5.93 -1.65
CA GLU A 47 0.03 -7.29 -1.27
C GLU A 47 1.20 -7.76 -2.14
N ASN A 48 2.14 -8.46 -1.52
CA ASN A 48 3.34 -8.95 -2.21
C ASN A 48 3.22 -10.43 -2.56
N SER A 49 3.91 -10.84 -3.63
CA SER A 49 3.91 -12.22 -4.14
C SER A 49 5.08 -13.09 -3.63
N SER A 50 5.61 -12.81 -2.44
CA SER A 50 6.71 -13.63 -1.91
C SER A 50 6.22 -15.01 -1.47
N PRO A 51 6.97 -16.10 -1.77
CA PRO A 51 6.62 -17.45 -1.30
C PRO A 51 6.45 -17.54 0.22
N GLU A 52 7.18 -16.71 0.98
CA GLU A 52 7.07 -16.64 2.44
C GLU A 52 5.74 -16.07 2.94
N CYS A 53 4.93 -15.51 2.04
CA CYS A 53 3.64 -14.91 2.34
C CYS A 53 2.52 -15.92 2.34
N TYR A 54 2.78 -17.03 3.03
CA TYR A 54 1.86 -18.12 3.23
C TYR A 54 1.49 -18.22 4.72
N PHE A 55 0.20 -18.38 4.98
CA PHE A 55 -0.43 -18.44 6.28
C PHE A 55 -0.96 -19.86 6.42
N TYR A 56 -0.33 -20.64 7.29
CA TYR A 56 -0.71 -22.03 7.58
C TYR A 56 -2.14 -22.21 8.14
N LYS A 57 -2.85 -21.12 8.41
CA LYS A 57 -4.21 -21.10 9.00
C LYS A 57 -5.36 -21.17 7.97
N GLY A 58 -5.04 -21.23 6.67
CA GLY A 58 -6.00 -21.48 5.59
C GLY A 58 -6.86 -20.28 5.15
N ASP A 59 -7.59 -20.46 4.04
CA ASP A 59 -8.33 -19.41 3.31
C ASP A 59 -9.32 -18.61 4.17
N ALA A 60 -10.09 -19.28 5.04
CA ALA A 60 -11.10 -18.61 5.86
C ALA A 60 -10.48 -17.61 6.85
N PHE A 61 -9.30 -17.95 7.39
CA PHE A 61 -8.56 -17.05 8.26
C PHE A 61 -8.00 -15.86 7.47
N VAL A 62 -7.41 -16.12 6.30
CA VAL A 62 -6.86 -15.08 5.42
C VAL A 62 -7.96 -14.13 4.92
N SER A 63 -9.12 -14.64 4.53
CA SER A 63 -10.27 -13.81 4.15
C SER A 63 -10.67 -12.86 5.29
N LYS A 64 -10.71 -13.32 6.54
CA LYS A 64 -11.02 -12.45 7.68
C LYS A 64 -9.97 -11.36 7.89
N ILE A 65 -8.70 -11.63 7.62
CA ILE A 65 -7.64 -10.62 7.66
C ILE A 65 -7.89 -9.57 6.57
N ILE A 66 -8.18 -10.00 5.33
CA ILE A 66 -8.48 -9.10 4.21
C ILE A 66 -9.69 -8.21 4.53
N ASP A 67 -10.78 -8.79 5.04
CA ASP A 67 -11.99 -8.05 5.40
C ASP A 67 -11.72 -7.02 6.50
N ASN A 68 -10.90 -7.37 7.49
CA ASN A 68 -10.45 -6.42 8.50
C ASN A 68 -9.59 -5.31 7.92
N LYS A 69 -8.70 -5.62 6.95
CA LYS A 69 -7.86 -4.63 6.29
C LYS A 69 -8.68 -3.58 5.54
N ILE A 70 -9.66 -4.04 4.78
CA ILE A 70 -10.63 -3.18 4.08
C ILE A 70 -11.38 -2.30 5.08
N ARG A 71 -11.93 -2.90 6.14
CA ARG A 71 -12.71 -2.18 7.17
C ARG A 71 -11.89 -1.07 7.84
N ILE A 72 -10.65 -1.37 8.23
CA ILE A 72 -9.82 -0.39 8.94
C ILE A 72 -9.33 0.69 7.97
N SER A 73 -8.92 0.34 6.76
CA SER A 73 -8.53 1.31 5.72
C SER A 73 -9.66 2.28 5.44
N LYS A 74 -10.89 1.79 5.27
CA LYS A 74 -12.09 2.63 5.12
C LYS A 74 -12.22 3.65 6.25
N ARG A 75 -12.12 3.21 7.51
CA ARG A 75 -12.20 4.08 8.69
C ARG A 75 -11.12 5.16 8.70
N VAL A 76 -9.89 4.80 8.33
CA VAL A 76 -8.75 5.73 8.27
C VAL A 76 -8.96 6.74 7.13
N SER A 77 -9.32 6.26 5.95
CA SER A 77 -9.57 7.08 4.76
C SER A 77 -10.67 8.10 4.96
N GLU A 78 -11.80 7.69 5.55
CA GLU A 78 -12.90 8.59 5.91
C GLU A 78 -12.46 9.66 6.90
N LYS A 79 -11.71 9.28 7.95
CA LYS A 79 -11.24 10.21 8.99
C LYS A 79 -10.27 11.25 8.45
N TYR A 80 -9.36 10.85 7.55
CA TYR A 80 -8.24 11.68 7.11
C TYR A 80 -8.35 12.16 5.65
N LYS A 81 -9.54 12.09 5.05
CA LYS A 81 -9.80 12.49 3.65
C LYS A 81 -8.80 11.85 2.68
N ALA A 82 -8.61 10.54 2.82
CA ALA A 82 -7.84 9.74 1.87
C ALA A 82 -8.79 8.89 1.01
N ILE A 83 -8.31 8.52 -0.18
CA ILE A 83 -8.91 7.48 -0.99
C ILE A 83 -8.00 6.26 -0.94
N ASP A 84 -8.58 5.09 -0.70
CA ASP A 84 -7.82 3.85 -0.59
C ASP A 84 -7.99 2.93 -1.79
N PHE A 85 -6.87 2.34 -2.19
CA PHE A 85 -6.78 1.31 -3.23
C PHE A 85 -6.14 0.06 -2.64
N PHE A 86 -6.60 -1.11 -3.09
CA PHE A 86 -6.04 -2.39 -2.70
C PHE A 86 -5.51 -3.08 -3.94
N LEU A 87 -4.22 -3.35 -3.96
CA LEU A 87 -3.50 -3.82 -5.12
C LEU A 87 -2.81 -5.15 -4.81
N TYR A 88 -2.79 -6.04 -5.79
CA TYR A 88 -2.06 -7.29 -5.73
C TYR A 88 -1.51 -7.63 -7.12
N PRO A 89 -0.27 -8.15 -7.21
CA PRO A 89 0.26 -8.63 -8.47
C PRO A 89 -0.37 -9.98 -8.85
N GLU A 90 -0.22 -10.38 -10.10
CA GLU A 90 -0.54 -11.75 -10.54
C GLU A 90 0.29 -12.80 -9.76
N ASN A 91 -0.25 -14.01 -9.66
CA ASN A 91 0.41 -15.19 -9.06
C ASN A 91 0.74 -15.08 -7.57
N THR A 92 -0.03 -14.30 -6.81
CA THR A 92 0.09 -14.28 -5.34
C THR A 92 -0.47 -15.55 -4.69
N ASN A 93 0.01 -15.90 -3.49
CA ASN A 93 -0.45 -17.07 -2.74
C ASN A 93 -1.97 -17.10 -2.47
N TYR A 94 -2.66 -15.96 -2.57
CA TYR A 94 -4.09 -15.82 -2.30
C TYR A 94 -4.86 -15.15 -3.43
N ASP A 95 -4.38 -15.31 -4.67
CA ASP A 95 -4.94 -14.68 -5.87
C ASP A 95 -6.47 -14.83 -5.93
N ARG A 96 -6.99 -16.05 -5.71
CA ARG A 96 -8.43 -16.35 -5.66
C ARG A 96 -9.18 -15.54 -4.59
N LEU A 97 -8.57 -15.34 -3.42
CA LEU A 97 -9.21 -14.56 -2.35
C LEU A 97 -9.26 -13.08 -2.69
N PHE A 98 -8.22 -12.53 -3.31
CA PHE A 98 -8.21 -11.13 -3.74
C PHE A 98 -9.18 -10.88 -4.90
N GLN A 99 -9.22 -11.78 -5.89
CA GLN A 99 -10.18 -11.73 -7.01
C GLN A 99 -11.65 -11.71 -6.53
N ASN A 100 -11.95 -12.43 -5.45
CA ASN A 100 -13.29 -12.46 -4.87
C ASN A 100 -13.65 -11.22 -4.04
N LYS A 101 -12.76 -10.23 -3.93
CA LYS A 101 -13.01 -8.98 -3.20
C LYS A 101 -13.04 -7.82 -4.20
N GLU A 102 -14.21 -7.24 -4.41
CA GLU A 102 -14.44 -6.12 -5.33
C GLU A 102 -13.48 -4.93 -5.11
N LYS A 103 -13.01 -4.74 -3.88
CA LYS A 103 -12.07 -3.66 -3.53
C LYS A 103 -10.65 -3.86 -4.07
N TYR A 104 -10.27 -5.09 -4.41
CA TYR A 104 -8.93 -5.43 -4.85
C TYR A 104 -8.80 -5.32 -6.37
N ILE A 105 -7.72 -4.70 -6.80
CA ILE A 105 -7.37 -4.49 -8.22
C ILE A 105 -6.10 -5.29 -8.47
N GLN A 106 -6.15 -6.18 -9.45
CA GLN A 106 -4.95 -6.86 -9.93
C GLN A 106 -4.10 -5.85 -10.71
N GLU A 107 -2.81 -5.77 -10.40
CA GLU A 107 -1.90 -4.79 -10.99
C GLU A 107 -0.85 -5.45 -11.91
N ASN A 108 -0.44 -4.73 -12.95
CA ASN A 108 0.34 -5.26 -14.07
C ASN A 108 1.87 -5.13 -13.90
N GLY A 109 2.36 -4.86 -12.69
CA GLY A 109 3.77 -4.77 -12.32
C GLY A 109 4.27 -3.34 -12.04
N TYR A 110 3.54 -2.29 -12.46
CA TYR A 110 3.97 -0.90 -12.23
C TYR A 110 4.22 -0.61 -10.74
N PHE A 111 3.29 -1.02 -9.87
CA PHE A 111 3.37 -0.70 -8.45
C PHE A 111 4.51 -1.46 -7.78
N LYS A 112 4.68 -2.73 -8.15
CA LYS A 112 5.82 -3.54 -7.72
C LYS A 112 7.15 -2.89 -8.10
N ASP A 113 7.33 -2.56 -9.38
CA ASP A 113 8.65 -2.18 -9.90
C ASP A 113 9.01 -0.74 -9.58
N SER A 114 8.02 0.15 -9.50
CA SER A 114 8.24 1.58 -9.32
C SER A 114 8.12 2.02 -7.86
N ILE A 115 7.20 1.43 -7.09
CA ILE A 115 6.84 1.88 -5.74
C ILE A 115 7.29 0.89 -4.67
N PHE A 116 6.95 -0.40 -4.81
CA PHE A 116 7.12 -1.44 -3.79
C PHE A 116 8.22 -2.43 -4.17
N LYS A 117 9.45 -1.93 -4.35
CA LYS A 117 10.60 -2.72 -4.80
C LYS A 117 11.03 -3.84 -3.84
N ASP A 118 10.63 -3.76 -2.57
CA ASP A 118 10.95 -4.77 -1.56
C ASP A 118 9.83 -5.83 -1.46
N ASN A 119 10.21 -7.08 -1.74
CA ASN A 119 9.33 -8.25 -1.71
C ASN A 119 9.47 -9.09 -0.44
N PHE A 120 10.34 -8.72 0.51
CA PHE A 120 10.56 -9.49 1.75
C PHE A 120 9.39 -9.40 2.74
N LYS A 121 8.45 -8.48 2.54
CA LYS A 121 7.24 -8.34 3.38
C LYS A 121 6.00 -8.62 2.57
N CYS A 122 5.04 -9.31 3.18
CA CYS A 122 3.82 -9.73 2.51
C CYS A 122 2.83 -8.63 2.19
N SER A 123 2.97 -7.49 2.85
CA SER A 123 2.18 -6.31 2.61
C SER A 123 3.05 -5.07 2.69
N ALA A 124 2.66 -4.07 1.92
CA ALA A 124 3.25 -2.75 1.91
C ALA A 124 2.15 -1.70 1.72
N PHE A 125 2.48 -0.45 1.99
CA PHE A 125 1.58 0.65 1.72
C PHE A 125 2.33 1.92 1.33
N LEU A 126 1.66 2.74 0.52
CA LEU A 126 2.06 4.10 0.17
C LEU A 126 0.96 5.05 0.62
N ILE A 127 1.34 6.11 1.33
CA ILE A 127 0.51 7.27 1.58
C ILE A 127 1.13 8.43 0.82
N LEU A 128 0.36 9.13 0.00
CA LEU A 128 0.76 10.35 -0.68
C LEU A 128 -0.24 11.46 -0.34
N LYS A 129 0.20 12.50 0.36
CA LYS A 129 -0.62 13.66 0.71
C LYS A 129 -0.68 14.66 -0.45
N PRO A 130 -1.69 15.55 -0.49
CA PRO A 130 -1.79 16.60 -1.51
C PRO A 130 -0.62 17.60 -1.52
N ASN A 131 0.14 17.69 -0.42
CA ASN A 131 1.31 18.56 -0.29
C ASN A 131 2.63 17.86 -0.65
N GLY A 132 2.60 16.73 -1.36
CA GLY A 132 3.81 16.02 -1.77
C GLY A 132 4.48 15.17 -0.69
N LYS A 133 4.10 15.31 0.59
CA LYS A 133 4.61 14.43 1.65
C LYS A 133 4.13 12.99 1.43
N PHE A 134 5.04 12.04 1.55
CA PHE A 134 4.73 10.62 1.39
C PHE A 134 5.33 9.75 2.49
N MET A 135 4.71 8.59 2.68
CA MET A 135 5.24 7.50 3.47
C MET A 135 5.05 6.19 2.73
N ARG A 136 6.13 5.46 2.49
CA ARG A 136 6.12 4.06 2.06
C ARG A 136 6.51 3.19 3.25
N TYR A 137 5.82 2.08 3.44
CA TYR A 137 6.13 1.17 4.53
C TYR A 137 5.92 -0.28 4.12
N TYR A 138 6.73 -1.16 4.70
CA TYR A 138 6.71 -2.60 4.48
C TYR A 138 6.36 -3.35 5.78
N GLY A 139 5.22 -4.02 5.78
CA GLY A 139 4.70 -4.80 6.90
C GLY A 139 3.21 -4.61 7.16
N SER A 140 2.67 -5.44 8.07
CA SER A 140 1.24 -5.53 8.37
C SER A 140 0.79 -4.73 9.61
N ASP A 141 1.72 -4.24 10.44
CA ASP A 141 1.44 -3.49 11.68
C ASP A 141 1.18 -1.99 11.40
N TYR A 142 0.30 -1.80 10.42
CA TYR A 142 0.15 -0.66 9.52
C TYR A 142 -0.64 0.50 10.13
N TYR A 143 -1.72 0.22 10.85
CA TYR A 143 -2.76 1.23 11.08
C TYR A 143 -2.39 2.32 12.08
N THR A 144 -1.48 2.03 13.02
CA THR A 144 -1.01 3.02 13.99
C THR A 144 -0.11 4.05 13.31
N GLU A 145 0.81 3.62 12.45
CA GLU A 145 1.78 4.51 11.79
C GLU A 145 1.13 5.36 10.69
N VAL A 146 0.15 4.82 9.98
CA VAL A 146 -0.60 5.56 8.94
C VAL A 146 -1.47 6.64 9.54
N GLY A 147 -2.18 6.31 10.62
CA GLY A 147 -3.02 7.27 11.31
C GLY A 147 -2.20 8.42 11.89
N LYS A 148 -0.99 8.14 12.41
CA LYS A 148 -0.04 9.16 12.86
C LYS A 148 0.41 10.03 11.69
N PHE A 149 0.92 9.43 10.63
CA PHE A 149 1.41 10.19 9.46
C PHE A 149 0.31 11.05 8.85
N LEU A 150 -0.91 10.55 8.69
CA LEU A 150 -2.03 11.32 8.15
C LEU A 150 -2.52 12.43 9.09
N ALA A 151 -2.31 12.31 10.40
CA ALA A 151 -2.66 13.33 11.38
C ALA A 151 -1.64 14.50 11.42
N GLU A 152 -0.40 14.25 11.00
CA GLU A 152 0.62 15.30 10.86
C GLU A 152 0.25 16.27 9.74
N LYS A 153 0.40 17.58 9.98
CA LYS A 153 0.09 18.62 8.99
C LYS A 153 1.18 18.74 7.92
#